data_AF-A0A850A9F1-F1
#
_entry.id   AF-A0A850A9F1-F1
#
_cell.length_a   1.000
_cell.length_b   1.000
_cell.length_c   1.000
_cell.angle_alpha   90.00
_cell.angle_beta   90.00
_cell.angle_gamma   90.00
#
_symmetry.space_group_name_H-M   'P 1'
#
loop_
_entity.id
_entity.type
_entity.pdbx_description
1 polymer ?
#
loop_
_entity_poly.entity_id
_entity_poly.type
_entity_poly.pdbx_seq_one_letter_code
_entity_poly.pdbx_strand_id
1 'polypeptide(L)'
;MYIDGEAFLQDVHATPGCIACHGGTPETVVKGEAHVGLAAKASANPQRTCGSCHPEYAELARTSAHRLLPGYLEVLKERGADFTNPTLVTAYNNHCTSCHASCGDCHISRPSALGGGLLAGHQVKKVASVWLTCGGCHSARVADDYRGNHEGIPADVHWQKAGMACTKCHTADDYHARGHGTRYDGDPEPGCQDCHPEVQPGTEIAQHDSLHLGMLSCQVCHSAGAVKSCFGCHTGVDDQGIKYFRTEGTEMTFKIGLNPLQSPERPWAYAPVRHAPAAPGLYDFYAEGLLPEFDAVPTWKYATPHNIQRNTPQNASCTSCHGQDALFLRAEDVDPATREANRSVIVPPDRLPAPLPVIPGVTAPATEEGG
;
A
#
# COMPACT_ATOMS: atom_id res chain seq x y z
N MET A 1 -7.80 -31.60 -2.63
CA MET A 1 -8.84 -30.74 -2.02
C MET A 1 -9.13 -31.34 -0.65
N TYR A 2 -8.58 -30.77 0.42
CA TYR A 2 -8.86 -31.22 1.77
C TYR A 2 -10.04 -30.40 2.30
N ILE A 3 -11.15 -31.07 2.57
CA ILE A 3 -12.28 -30.54 3.33
C ILE A 3 -12.16 -31.17 4.71
N ASP A 4 -12.16 -30.37 5.76
CA ASP A 4 -12.51 -30.89 7.09
C ASP A 4 -14.02 -31.16 7.07
N GLY A 5 -14.38 -32.42 6.82
CA GLY A 5 -15.75 -32.82 6.51
C GLY A 5 -16.74 -32.46 7.60
N GLU A 6 -16.34 -32.51 8.87
CA GLU A 6 -17.26 -32.25 9.98
C GLU A 6 -17.46 -30.74 10.19
N ALA A 7 -16.38 -29.96 10.17
CA ALA A 7 -16.44 -28.53 10.41
C ALA A 7 -17.04 -27.73 9.24
N PHE A 8 -16.79 -28.15 7.98
CA PHE A 8 -17.37 -27.47 6.82
C PHE A 8 -18.87 -27.76 6.67
N LEU A 9 -19.31 -29.01 6.87
CA LEU A 9 -20.73 -29.37 6.71
C LEU A 9 -21.67 -28.67 7.70
N GLN A 10 -21.14 -28.13 8.80
CA GLN A 10 -21.89 -27.30 9.76
C GLN A 10 -21.94 -25.82 9.39
N ASP A 11 -21.15 -25.38 8.40
CA ASP A 11 -21.09 -23.98 7.97
C ASP A 11 -22.23 -23.67 6.98
N VAL A 12 -22.81 -22.48 7.10
CA VAL A 12 -23.89 -22.02 6.20
C VAL A 12 -23.48 -22.07 4.72
N HIS A 13 -22.20 -21.89 4.41
CA HIS A 13 -21.65 -21.93 3.06
C HIS A 13 -21.57 -23.35 2.47
N ALA A 14 -21.76 -24.41 3.27
CA ALA A 14 -21.86 -25.78 2.76
C ALA A 14 -23.28 -26.13 2.27
N THR A 15 -24.30 -25.45 2.79
CA THR A 15 -25.73 -25.70 2.47
C THR A 15 -26.04 -25.70 0.96
N PRO A 16 -25.50 -24.77 0.14
CA PRO A 16 -25.78 -24.75 -1.30
C PRO A 16 -25.11 -25.89 -2.10
N GLY A 17 -24.17 -26.61 -1.47
CA GLY A 17 -23.37 -27.64 -2.12
C GLY A 17 -22.25 -27.10 -3.01
N CYS A 18 -21.32 -27.98 -3.38
CA CYS A 18 -20.10 -27.62 -4.11
C CYS A 18 -20.37 -26.93 -5.46
N ILE A 19 -21.42 -27.38 -6.16
CA ILE A 19 -21.77 -26.93 -7.51
C ILE A 19 -22.30 -25.50 -7.51
N ALA A 20 -22.97 -25.06 -6.45
CA ALA A 20 -23.47 -23.68 -6.36
C ALA A 20 -22.30 -22.67 -6.43
N CYS A 21 -21.19 -22.98 -5.75
CA CYS A 21 -20.02 -22.13 -5.77
C CYS A 21 -19.16 -22.35 -7.02
N HIS A 22 -18.79 -23.61 -7.26
CA HIS A 22 -17.77 -23.96 -8.25
C HIS A 22 -18.33 -24.33 -9.63
N GLY A 23 -19.63 -24.55 -9.78
CA GLY A 23 -20.18 -25.16 -11.00
C GLY A 23 -19.81 -26.64 -11.14
N GLY A 24 -19.67 -27.11 -12.38
CA GLY A 24 -19.50 -28.53 -12.68
C GLY A 24 -20.81 -29.19 -13.15
N THR A 25 -20.71 -30.48 -13.47
CA THR A 25 -21.83 -31.30 -13.92
C THR A 25 -22.38 -32.12 -12.74
N PRO A 26 -23.67 -31.98 -12.38
CA PRO A 26 -24.27 -32.76 -11.31
C PRO A 26 -24.45 -34.24 -11.71
N GLU A 27 -24.78 -35.09 -10.74
CA GLU A 27 -25.26 -36.48 -10.95
C GLU A 27 -24.28 -37.43 -11.67
N THR A 28 -22.98 -37.13 -11.67
CA THR A 28 -21.92 -38.03 -12.14
C THR A 28 -20.85 -38.23 -11.06
N VAL A 29 -20.33 -39.45 -10.98
CA VAL A 29 -19.19 -39.82 -10.12
C VAL A 29 -17.87 -39.86 -10.90
N VAL A 30 -17.92 -39.68 -12.22
CA VAL A 30 -16.74 -39.65 -13.07
C VAL A 30 -16.10 -38.27 -12.95
N LYS A 31 -14.92 -38.20 -12.33
CA LYS A 31 -14.21 -36.95 -12.04
C LYS A 31 -14.10 -36.01 -13.26
N GLY A 32 -13.79 -36.57 -14.44
CA GLY A 32 -13.65 -35.77 -15.66
C GLY A 32 -14.96 -35.09 -16.07
N GLU A 33 -16.08 -35.82 -15.97
CA GLU A 33 -17.42 -35.32 -16.29
C GLU A 33 -17.91 -34.34 -15.23
N ALA A 34 -17.78 -34.67 -13.94
CA ALA A 34 -18.18 -33.81 -12.83
C ALA A 34 -17.51 -32.44 -12.87
N HIS A 35 -16.28 -32.37 -13.37
CA HIS A 35 -15.49 -31.14 -13.42
C HIS A 35 -15.64 -30.35 -14.73
N VAL A 36 -16.46 -30.79 -15.69
CA VAL A 36 -16.76 -30.00 -16.88
C VAL A 36 -17.42 -28.68 -16.45
N GLY A 37 -16.77 -27.55 -16.74
CA GLY A 37 -17.27 -26.22 -16.34
C GLY A 37 -17.05 -25.85 -14.88
N LEU A 38 -16.22 -26.61 -14.13
CA LEU A 38 -15.83 -26.27 -12.76
C LEU A 38 -14.88 -25.06 -12.74
N ALA A 39 -15.25 -24.03 -11.98
CA ALA A 39 -14.42 -22.89 -11.65
C ALA A 39 -13.62 -23.17 -10.36
N ALA A 40 -12.33 -23.46 -10.48
CA ALA A 40 -11.45 -23.68 -9.34
C ALA A 40 -11.40 -22.46 -8.38
N LYS A 41 -11.37 -21.24 -8.93
CA LYS A 41 -11.46 -19.97 -8.20
C LYS A 41 -12.85 -19.35 -8.37
N ALA A 42 -13.86 -19.98 -7.78
CA ALA A 42 -15.27 -19.55 -7.83
C ALA A 42 -15.46 -18.06 -7.49
N SER A 43 -14.74 -17.57 -6.48
CA SER A 43 -14.79 -16.17 -6.02
C SER A 43 -14.42 -15.13 -7.08
N ALA A 44 -13.79 -15.53 -8.19
CA ALA A 44 -13.52 -14.63 -9.30
C ALA A 44 -14.81 -14.03 -9.91
N ASN A 45 -15.96 -14.72 -9.78
CA ASN A 45 -17.27 -14.22 -10.16
C ASN A 45 -18.20 -14.10 -8.93
N PRO A 46 -18.03 -13.03 -8.12
CA PRO A 46 -18.76 -12.90 -6.86
C PRO A 46 -20.27 -12.73 -7.05
N GLN A 47 -20.73 -12.20 -8.19
CA GLN A 47 -22.16 -12.06 -8.47
C GLN A 47 -22.83 -13.44 -8.57
N ARG A 48 -22.18 -14.38 -9.27
CA ARG A 48 -22.67 -15.76 -9.39
C ARG A 48 -22.54 -16.54 -8.07
N THR A 49 -21.38 -16.44 -7.42
CA THR A 49 -21.02 -17.32 -6.29
C THR A 49 -21.53 -16.81 -4.95
N CYS A 50 -21.50 -15.51 -4.72
CA CYS A 50 -21.79 -14.89 -3.42
C CYS A 50 -23.05 -14.01 -3.45
N GLY A 51 -23.43 -13.49 -4.62
CA GLY A 51 -24.42 -12.43 -4.77
C GLY A 51 -25.85 -12.80 -4.36
N SER A 52 -26.21 -14.08 -4.32
CA SER A 52 -27.53 -14.51 -3.84
C SER A 52 -27.70 -14.30 -2.32
N CYS A 53 -26.60 -14.33 -1.56
CA CYS A 53 -26.62 -14.19 -0.10
C CYS A 53 -25.97 -12.88 0.37
N HIS A 54 -25.04 -12.33 -0.41
CA HIS A 54 -24.34 -11.07 -0.15
C HIS A 54 -24.51 -10.09 -1.33
N PRO A 55 -25.75 -9.71 -1.68
CA PRO A 55 -26.02 -8.91 -2.89
C PRO A 55 -25.33 -7.54 -2.85
N GLU A 56 -25.32 -6.87 -1.70
CA GLU A 56 -24.70 -5.55 -1.53
C GLU A 56 -23.18 -5.60 -1.76
N TYR A 57 -22.49 -6.52 -1.10
CA TYR A 57 -21.04 -6.69 -1.27
C TYR A 57 -20.67 -7.18 -2.67
N ALA A 58 -21.49 -8.04 -3.28
CA ALA A 58 -21.27 -8.48 -4.66
C ALA A 58 -21.40 -7.31 -5.64
N GLU A 59 -22.31 -6.36 -5.40
CA GLU A 59 -22.44 -5.17 -6.23
C GLU A 59 -21.27 -4.20 -6.01
N LEU A 60 -20.92 -3.91 -4.75
CA LEU A 60 -19.78 -3.05 -4.40
C LEU A 60 -18.46 -3.57 -5.00
N ALA A 61 -18.25 -4.89 -4.95
CA ALA A 61 -17.07 -5.54 -5.49
C ALA A 61 -16.85 -5.22 -6.98
N ARG A 62 -17.89 -4.91 -7.76
CA ARG A 62 -17.75 -4.51 -9.18
C ARG A 62 -16.93 -3.24 -9.37
N THR A 63 -16.91 -2.38 -8.35
CA THR A 63 -16.24 -1.08 -8.39
C THR A 63 -15.15 -0.94 -7.34
N SER A 64 -14.89 -1.97 -6.54
CA SER A 64 -13.90 -1.93 -5.45
C SER A 64 -12.48 -1.68 -5.96
N ALA A 65 -11.74 -0.87 -5.22
CA ALA A 65 -10.33 -0.56 -5.52
C ALA A 65 -9.45 -1.82 -5.55
N HIS A 66 -9.68 -2.79 -4.66
CA HIS A 66 -8.89 -4.02 -4.60
C HIS A 66 -9.18 -4.98 -5.76
N ARG A 67 -10.33 -4.83 -6.43
CA ARG A 67 -10.69 -5.63 -7.61
C ARG A 67 -10.29 -4.96 -8.92
N LEU A 68 -10.45 -3.65 -9.03
CA LEU A 68 -10.24 -2.91 -10.28
C LEU A 68 -8.87 -2.25 -10.40
N LEU A 69 -8.16 -2.09 -9.28
CA LEU A 69 -6.88 -1.38 -9.21
C LEU A 69 -6.90 0.00 -9.89
N PRO A 70 -7.92 0.85 -9.63
CA PRO A 70 -8.11 2.11 -10.35
C PRO A 70 -6.92 3.06 -10.21
N GLY A 71 -6.23 3.06 -9.07
CA GLY A 71 -5.05 3.90 -8.86
C GLY A 71 -3.87 3.58 -9.79
N TYR A 72 -3.70 2.32 -10.21
CA TYR A 72 -2.70 1.99 -11.24
C TYR A 72 -3.13 2.52 -12.61
N LEU A 73 -4.41 2.35 -12.95
CA LEU A 73 -4.94 2.87 -14.22
C LEU A 73 -4.82 4.38 -14.29
N GLU A 74 -5.16 5.10 -13.21
CA GLU A 74 -5.11 6.55 -13.15
C GLU A 74 -3.67 7.06 -13.33
N VAL A 75 -2.73 6.53 -12.54
CA VAL A 75 -1.31 6.92 -12.64
C VAL A 75 -0.73 6.61 -14.02
N LEU A 76 -1.12 5.50 -14.67
CA LEU A 76 -0.66 5.20 -16.02
C LEU A 76 -1.30 6.14 -17.05
N LYS A 77 -2.59 6.46 -16.94
CA LYS A 77 -3.26 7.44 -17.81
C LYS A 77 -2.68 8.83 -17.69
N GLU A 78 -2.36 9.28 -16.46
CA GLU A 78 -1.67 10.54 -16.22
C GLU A 78 -0.31 10.57 -16.93
N ARG A 79 0.38 9.42 -17.04
CA ARG A 79 1.60 9.25 -17.83
C ARG A 79 1.36 9.07 -19.33
N GLY A 80 0.15 9.35 -19.82
CA GLY A 80 -0.22 9.32 -21.23
C GLY A 80 -0.55 7.93 -21.78
N ALA A 81 -0.77 6.93 -20.92
CA ALA A 81 -1.07 5.57 -21.38
C ALA A 81 -2.45 5.49 -22.07
N ASP A 82 -2.47 5.10 -23.35
CA ASP A 82 -3.69 4.92 -24.14
C ASP A 82 -4.23 3.48 -24.07
N PHE A 83 -5.24 3.27 -23.21
CA PHE A 83 -5.88 1.96 -23.05
C PHE A 83 -6.79 1.53 -24.21
N THR A 84 -6.90 2.30 -25.29
CA THR A 84 -7.44 1.80 -26.57
C THR A 84 -6.41 1.00 -27.36
N ASN A 85 -5.12 1.13 -27.04
CA ASN A 85 -4.04 0.35 -27.61
C ASN A 85 -4.03 -1.09 -27.05
N PRO A 86 -4.26 -2.12 -27.88
CA PRO A 86 -4.31 -3.51 -27.42
C PRO A 86 -2.96 -4.02 -26.84
N THR A 87 -1.84 -3.46 -27.29
CA THR A 87 -0.50 -3.80 -26.78
C THR A 87 -0.35 -3.35 -25.33
N LEU A 88 -0.74 -2.10 -25.01
CA LEU A 88 -0.73 -1.61 -23.64
C LEU A 88 -1.68 -2.40 -22.75
N VAL A 89 -2.90 -2.69 -23.23
CA VAL A 89 -3.87 -3.51 -22.48
C VAL A 89 -3.28 -4.89 -22.15
N THR A 90 -2.57 -5.51 -23.10
CA THR A 90 -1.88 -6.77 -22.89
C THR A 90 -0.78 -6.64 -21.84
N ALA A 91 0.06 -5.60 -21.92
CA ALA A 91 1.13 -5.34 -20.98
C ALA A 91 0.59 -5.12 -19.55
N TYR A 92 -0.43 -4.27 -19.39
CA TYR A 92 -1.11 -4.03 -18.12
C TYR A 92 -1.69 -5.32 -17.54
N ASN A 93 -2.42 -6.09 -18.34
CA ASN A 93 -3.00 -7.36 -17.89
C ASN A 93 -1.94 -8.37 -17.47
N ASN A 94 -0.78 -8.40 -18.15
CA ASN A 94 0.28 -9.34 -17.82
C ASN A 94 1.02 -9.00 -16.52
N HIS A 95 1.15 -7.71 -16.17
CA HIS A 95 2.07 -7.29 -15.11
C HIS A 95 1.44 -6.57 -13.94
N CYS A 96 0.30 -5.90 -14.13
CA CYS A 96 -0.32 -5.11 -13.07
C CYS A 96 -1.47 -5.85 -12.39
N THR A 97 -2.08 -6.83 -13.07
CA THR A 97 -3.34 -7.42 -12.60
C THR A 97 -3.17 -8.61 -11.64
N SER A 98 -1.94 -9.05 -11.36
CA SER A 98 -1.66 -10.15 -10.44
C SER A 98 -2.12 -9.88 -9.01
N CYS A 99 -2.31 -8.61 -8.65
CA CYS A 99 -2.80 -8.17 -7.35
C CYS A 99 -4.33 -7.95 -7.29
N HIS A 100 -5.08 -8.20 -8.37
CA HIS A 100 -6.53 -8.10 -8.36
C HIS A 100 -7.11 -9.12 -7.38
N ALA A 101 -7.83 -8.63 -6.37
CA ALA A 101 -8.44 -9.46 -5.36
C ALA A 101 -9.84 -9.95 -5.77
N SER A 102 -10.17 -11.15 -5.31
CA SER A 102 -11.51 -11.70 -5.23
C SER A 102 -11.92 -11.87 -3.77
N CYS A 103 -13.21 -12.08 -3.49
CA CYS A 103 -13.67 -12.38 -2.12
C CYS A 103 -12.89 -13.55 -1.50
N GLY A 104 -12.52 -14.54 -2.32
CA GLY A 104 -11.75 -15.70 -1.90
C GLY A 104 -10.33 -15.37 -1.45
N ASP A 105 -9.67 -14.35 -2.01
CA ASP A 105 -8.28 -14.00 -1.65
C ASP A 105 -8.16 -13.40 -0.22
N CYS A 106 -9.29 -13.03 0.37
CA CYS A 106 -9.38 -12.53 1.75
C CYS A 106 -10.15 -13.47 2.69
N HIS A 107 -11.19 -14.14 2.19
CA HIS A 107 -12.11 -14.90 3.03
C HIS A 107 -11.94 -16.42 2.98
N ILE A 108 -11.20 -16.98 2.01
CA ILE A 108 -11.15 -18.44 1.79
C ILE A 108 -9.71 -18.94 1.60
N SER A 109 -8.93 -18.23 0.79
CA SER A 109 -7.60 -18.59 0.34
C SER A 109 -6.65 -17.41 0.44
N ARG A 110 -5.36 -17.72 0.52
CA ARG A 110 -4.29 -16.74 0.35
C ARG A 110 -4.29 -16.21 -1.09
N PRO A 111 -3.86 -14.95 -1.32
CA PRO A 111 -3.70 -14.42 -2.66
C PRO A 111 -2.82 -15.32 -3.53
N SER A 112 -3.20 -15.49 -4.80
CA SER A 112 -2.42 -16.27 -5.78
C SER A 112 -0.99 -15.78 -5.94
N ALA A 113 -0.75 -14.48 -5.72
CA ALA A 113 0.58 -13.88 -5.75
C ALA A 113 1.55 -14.48 -4.72
N LEU A 114 1.05 -15.12 -3.65
CA LEU A 114 1.87 -15.87 -2.68
C LEU A 114 1.86 -17.40 -2.90
N GLY A 115 1.50 -17.86 -4.10
CA GLY A 115 1.33 -19.29 -4.38
C GLY A 115 -0.01 -19.87 -3.93
N GLY A 116 -0.93 -19.02 -3.44
CA GLY A 116 -2.29 -19.41 -3.06
C GLY A 116 -2.35 -20.35 -1.84
N GLY A 117 -3.38 -21.19 -1.83
CA GLY A 117 -3.67 -22.14 -0.74
C GLY A 117 -4.78 -21.66 0.19
N LEU A 118 -5.48 -22.61 0.82
CA LEU A 118 -6.60 -22.33 1.70
C LEU A 118 -6.12 -21.76 3.04
N LEU A 119 -6.88 -20.79 3.58
CA LEU A 119 -6.58 -20.16 4.87
C LEU A 119 -6.89 -21.09 6.05
N ALA A 120 -8.02 -21.80 5.97
CA ALA A 120 -8.52 -22.70 7.00
C ALA A 120 -9.42 -23.78 6.36
N GLY A 121 -8.90 -24.51 5.37
CA GLY A 121 -9.72 -25.40 4.54
C GLY A 121 -10.79 -24.60 3.76
N HIS A 122 -11.96 -25.21 3.54
CA HIS A 122 -13.09 -24.55 2.83
C HIS A 122 -13.92 -23.63 3.73
N GLN A 123 -13.47 -23.34 4.96
CA GLN A 123 -14.18 -22.40 5.82
C GLN A 123 -14.06 -20.98 5.28
N VAL A 124 -15.22 -20.33 5.10
CA VAL A 124 -15.27 -18.91 4.72
C VAL A 124 -15.13 -18.07 5.99
N LYS A 125 -14.04 -17.33 6.13
CA LYS A 125 -13.75 -16.50 7.30
C LYS A 125 -14.20 -15.07 7.06
N LYS A 126 -15.03 -14.52 7.94
CA LYS A 126 -15.37 -13.09 7.94
C LYS A 126 -14.12 -12.21 8.05
N VAL A 127 -13.24 -12.53 8.99
CA VAL A 127 -11.90 -11.94 9.11
C VAL A 127 -10.90 -13.08 9.22
N ALA A 128 -9.99 -13.17 8.26
CA ALA A 128 -8.91 -14.15 8.27
C ALA A 128 -7.61 -13.56 8.84
N SER A 129 -6.54 -14.34 8.81
CA SER A 129 -5.20 -13.85 9.17
C SER A 129 -4.79 -12.72 8.21
N VAL A 130 -4.70 -11.50 8.74
CA VAL A 130 -4.28 -10.31 7.98
C VAL A 130 -2.87 -10.46 7.38
N TRP A 131 -2.04 -11.35 7.93
CA TRP A 131 -0.70 -11.63 7.41
C TRP A 131 -0.72 -12.52 6.19
N LEU A 132 -1.68 -13.45 6.13
CA LEU A 132 -1.85 -14.38 5.02
C LEU A 132 -2.73 -13.81 3.90
N THR A 133 -3.45 -12.71 4.18
CA THR A 133 -4.33 -12.02 3.23
C THR A 133 -3.76 -10.65 2.85
N CYS A 134 -3.94 -9.62 3.69
CA CYS A 134 -3.47 -8.25 3.44
C CYS A 134 -1.96 -8.21 3.21
N GLY A 135 -1.20 -8.84 4.10
CA GLY A 135 0.24 -9.00 3.99
C GLY A 135 0.67 -9.79 2.76
N GLY A 136 -0.22 -10.54 2.11
CA GLY A 136 0.13 -11.25 0.89
C GLY A 136 0.35 -10.35 -0.33
N CYS A 137 -0.39 -9.26 -0.42
CA CYS A 137 -0.20 -8.26 -1.47
C CYS A 137 0.63 -7.05 -0.98
N HIS A 138 0.55 -6.74 0.32
CA HIS A 138 1.20 -5.57 0.93
C HIS A 138 2.46 -5.91 1.74
N SER A 139 3.05 -7.11 1.56
CA SER A 139 4.18 -7.65 2.34
C SER A 139 5.36 -6.69 2.44
N ALA A 140 6.07 -6.52 1.33
CA ALA A 140 7.41 -5.94 1.29
C ALA A 140 7.50 -4.43 1.63
N ARG A 141 6.36 -3.75 1.79
CA ARG A 141 6.28 -2.28 1.93
C ARG A 141 5.34 -1.79 3.03
N VAL A 142 4.56 -2.69 3.62
CA VAL A 142 3.55 -2.32 4.63
C VAL A 142 3.60 -3.35 5.76
N ALA A 143 3.43 -4.63 5.46
CA ALA A 143 3.41 -5.65 6.52
C ALA A 143 4.79 -5.88 7.15
N ASP A 144 5.87 -5.66 6.40
CA ASP A 144 7.24 -5.73 6.90
C ASP A 144 7.63 -4.49 7.71
N ASP A 145 7.23 -3.28 7.28
CA ASP A 145 7.32 -2.05 8.07
C ASP A 145 6.59 -2.22 9.42
N TYR A 146 5.32 -2.67 9.35
CA TYR A 146 4.43 -2.76 10.50
C TYR A 146 4.86 -3.78 11.55
N ARG A 147 5.48 -4.88 11.11
CA ARG A 147 5.98 -5.92 12.00
C ARG A 147 7.44 -5.76 12.39
N GLY A 148 8.15 -4.76 11.85
CA GLY A 148 9.57 -4.53 12.15
C GLY A 148 10.46 -5.62 11.59
N ASN A 149 10.18 -6.07 10.36
CA ASN A 149 10.98 -7.11 9.69
C ASN A 149 12.21 -6.54 8.98
N HIS A 150 12.43 -5.22 9.05
CA HIS A 150 13.60 -4.56 8.51
C HIS A 150 14.68 -4.42 9.57
N GLU A 151 15.92 -4.78 9.22
CA GLU A 151 17.05 -4.71 10.14
C GLU A 151 17.24 -3.29 10.70
N GLY A 152 17.37 -3.19 12.02
CA GLY A 152 17.58 -1.91 12.71
C GLY A 152 16.36 -0.99 12.80
N ILE A 153 15.19 -1.40 12.28
CA ILE A 153 13.97 -0.59 12.28
C ILE A 153 12.91 -1.28 13.15
N PRO A 154 12.46 -0.65 14.25
CA PRO A 154 11.48 -1.28 15.11
C PRO A 154 10.13 -1.41 14.40
N ALA A 155 9.33 -2.37 14.86
CA ALA A 155 7.94 -2.54 14.45
C ALA A 155 7.10 -1.31 14.80
N ASP A 156 5.93 -1.18 14.18
CA ASP A 156 4.97 -0.15 14.56
C ASP A 156 4.52 -0.33 16.02
N VAL A 157 4.44 0.75 16.78
CA VAL A 157 4.06 0.73 18.19
C VAL A 157 2.64 0.19 18.41
N HIS A 158 1.72 0.43 17.47
CA HIS A 158 0.35 -0.07 17.53
C HIS A 158 0.32 -1.59 17.38
N TRP A 159 1.22 -2.15 16.57
CA TRP A 159 1.42 -3.59 16.49
C TRP A 159 2.15 -4.12 17.73
N GLN A 160 3.34 -3.60 17.98
CA GLN A 160 4.28 -4.14 18.96
C GLN A 160 3.72 -4.12 20.39
N LYS A 161 3.01 -3.05 20.77
CA LYS A 161 2.50 -2.88 22.14
C LYS A 161 1.03 -3.25 22.28
N ALA A 162 0.21 -3.03 21.26
CA ALA A 162 -1.24 -3.24 21.35
C ALA A 162 -1.75 -4.42 20.52
N GLY A 163 -0.89 -5.09 19.74
CA GLY A 163 -1.29 -6.22 18.89
C GLY A 163 -2.35 -5.85 17.86
N MET A 164 -2.41 -4.58 17.44
CA MET A 164 -3.46 -4.11 16.54
C MET A 164 -3.29 -4.76 15.16
N ALA A 165 -4.34 -5.44 14.69
CA ALA A 165 -4.42 -5.91 13.32
C ALA A 165 -4.75 -4.73 12.39
N CYS A 166 -4.49 -4.88 11.08
CA CYS A 166 -4.79 -3.85 10.08
C CYS A 166 -6.23 -3.33 10.17
N THR A 167 -7.19 -4.22 10.49
CA THR A 167 -8.62 -3.93 10.62
C THR A 167 -9.01 -3.11 11.85
N LYS A 168 -8.03 -2.73 12.70
CA LYS A 168 -8.23 -1.82 13.83
C LYS A 168 -8.07 -0.36 13.43
N CYS A 169 -7.31 -0.09 12.37
CA CYS A 169 -7.20 1.24 11.77
C CYS A 169 -8.04 1.32 10.49
N HIS A 170 -8.03 0.25 9.69
CA HIS A 170 -8.78 0.19 8.44
C HIS A 170 -10.16 -0.42 8.60
N THR A 171 -11.20 0.31 8.19
CA THR A 171 -12.59 -0.15 8.30
C THR A 171 -12.95 -1.13 7.18
N ALA A 172 -14.15 -1.72 7.25
CA ALA A 172 -14.65 -2.59 6.18
C ALA A 172 -14.83 -1.87 4.84
N ASP A 173 -15.14 -0.59 4.90
CA ASP A 173 -15.38 0.22 3.72
C ASP A 173 -14.07 0.51 2.98
N ASP A 174 -12.95 0.68 3.69
CA ASP A 174 -11.62 0.90 3.10
C ASP A 174 -11.22 -0.18 2.08
N TYR A 175 -11.72 -1.42 2.25
CA TYR A 175 -11.42 -2.52 1.34
C TYR A 175 -12.61 -2.99 0.47
N HIS A 176 -13.86 -2.80 0.91
CA HIS A 176 -15.04 -3.21 0.13
C HIS A 176 -15.66 -2.09 -0.71
N ALA A 177 -15.52 -0.83 -0.32
CA ALA A 177 -16.17 0.29 -0.98
C ALA A 177 -15.62 0.54 -2.39
N ARG A 178 -16.35 1.39 -3.11
CA ARG A 178 -15.98 1.83 -4.45
C ARG A 178 -14.59 2.46 -4.44
N GLY A 179 -13.76 2.09 -5.41
CA GLY A 179 -12.50 2.77 -5.64
C GLY A 179 -12.72 4.13 -6.27
N HIS A 180 -12.08 5.15 -5.71
CA HIS A 180 -12.01 6.50 -6.24
C HIS A 180 -10.54 6.79 -6.56
N GLY A 181 -10.21 6.94 -7.86
CA GLY A 181 -8.86 7.24 -8.37
C GLY A 181 -7.73 6.57 -7.58
N THR A 182 -6.96 7.37 -6.85
CA THR A 182 -5.84 6.90 -6.02
C THR A 182 -6.26 6.62 -4.58
N ARG A 183 -5.46 5.83 -3.84
CA ARG A 183 -5.72 5.54 -2.42
C ARG A 183 -5.69 6.76 -1.48
N TYR A 184 -5.32 7.93 -2.01
CA TYR A 184 -5.23 9.18 -1.26
C TYR A 184 -6.29 10.19 -1.71
N ASP A 185 -7.25 9.77 -2.55
CA ASP A 185 -8.40 10.59 -2.90
C ASP A 185 -9.39 10.57 -1.72
N GLY A 186 -9.91 11.75 -1.33
CA GLY A 186 -10.79 11.89 -0.16
C GLY A 186 -10.04 12.20 1.14
N ASP A 187 -10.68 12.04 2.29
CA ASP A 187 -10.11 12.40 3.59
C ASP A 187 -8.87 11.53 3.97
N PRO A 188 -7.94 12.03 4.79
CA PRO A 188 -6.75 11.30 5.21
C PRO A 188 -7.10 10.21 6.24
N GLU A 189 -7.69 9.12 5.77
CA GLU A 189 -8.07 7.97 6.59
C GLU A 189 -7.06 6.81 6.44
N PRO A 190 -6.74 6.08 7.52
CA PRO A 190 -7.11 6.38 8.92
C PRO A 190 -6.33 7.58 9.48
N GLY A 191 -7.01 8.43 10.24
CA GLY A 191 -6.43 9.63 10.84
C GLY A 191 -5.77 9.33 12.19
N CYS A 192 -4.59 9.90 12.44
CA CYS A 192 -3.92 9.75 13.75
C CYS A 192 -4.78 10.35 14.88
N GLN A 193 -5.44 11.48 14.60
CA GLN A 193 -6.26 12.21 15.57
C GLN A 193 -7.60 11.55 15.88
N ASP A 194 -8.03 10.54 15.11
CA ASP A 194 -9.23 9.75 15.42
C ASP A 194 -9.03 8.92 16.70
N CYS A 195 -7.79 8.52 16.97
CA CYS A 195 -7.39 7.80 18.18
C CYS A 195 -6.60 8.68 19.17
N HIS A 196 -6.01 9.78 18.70
CA HIS A 196 -5.22 10.74 19.49
C HIS A 196 -5.83 12.16 19.47
N PRO A 197 -7.10 12.34 19.87
CA PRO A 197 -7.79 13.65 19.82
C PRO A 197 -7.18 14.70 20.76
N GLU A 198 -6.40 14.26 21.74
CA GLU A 198 -5.67 15.11 22.68
C GLU A 198 -4.51 15.86 22.02
N VAL A 199 -4.03 15.42 20.85
CA VAL A 199 -2.89 16.05 20.15
C VAL A 199 -3.38 17.32 19.45
N GLN A 200 -3.10 18.47 20.07
CA GLN A 200 -3.48 19.80 19.61
C GLN A 200 -2.36 20.83 19.89
N PRO A 201 -2.39 21.99 19.20
CA PRO A 201 -1.52 23.12 19.52
C PRO A 201 -1.55 23.52 21.01
N GLY A 202 -0.36 23.67 21.60
CA GLY A 202 -0.24 24.10 23.00
C GLY A 202 -0.41 22.98 24.04
N THR A 203 -0.42 21.72 23.61
CA THR A 203 -0.26 20.56 24.51
C THR A 203 1.16 20.51 25.12
N GLU A 204 1.40 19.59 26.07
CA GLU A 204 2.67 19.49 26.80
C GLU A 204 3.90 19.26 25.90
N ILE A 205 3.71 18.75 24.68
CA ILE A 205 4.78 18.52 23.72
C ILE A 205 4.96 19.75 22.84
N ALA A 206 6.06 20.47 23.02
CA ALA A 206 6.34 21.73 22.33
C ALA A 206 6.31 21.61 20.78
N GLN A 207 6.71 20.46 20.24
CA GLN A 207 6.68 20.17 18.80
C GLN A 207 5.27 19.98 18.24
N HIS A 208 4.23 19.85 19.07
CA HIS A 208 2.84 19.80 18.63
C HIS A 208 2.22 21.21 18.54
N ASP A 209 3.01 22.25 18.28
CA ASP A 209 2.48 23.60 18.07
C ASP A 209 1.72 23.76 16.74
N SER A 210 1.08 24.90 16.55
CA SER A 210 0.31 25.19 15.33
C SER A 210 1.16 25.19 14.06
N LEU A 211 2.46 25.46 14.17
CA LEU A 211 3.36 25.53 13.02
C LEU A 211 3.67 24.11 12.52
N HIS A 212 4.15 23.24 13.39
CA HIS A 212 4.50 21.87 13.04
C HIS A 212 3.28 21.07 12.63
N LEU A 213 2.17 21.14 13.38
CA LEU A 213 0.93 20.43 13.03
C LEU A 213 0.31 20.94 11.72
N GLY A 214 0.49 22.24 11.40
CA GLY A 214 0.03 22.82 10.15
C GLY A 214 0.93 22.51 8.94
N MET A 215 2.23 22.29 9.15
CA MET A 215 3.21 22.11 8.08
C MET A 215 3.59 20.66 7.80
N LEU A 216 3.56 19.78 8.80
CA LEU A 216 4.12 18.44 8.73
C LEU A 216 3.03 17.39 8.93
N SER A 217 2.95 16.40 8.03
CA SER A 217 2.15 15.20 8.33
C SER A 217 2.76 14.48 9.54
N CYS A 218 1.94 13.85 10.39
CA CYS A 218 2.38 13.19 11.63
C CYS A 218 3.55 12.21 11.40
N GLN A 219 3.53 11.50 10.27
CA GLN A 219 4.54 10.51 9.89
C GLN A 219 5.93 11.11 9.65
N VAL A 220 6.06 12.43 9.41
CA VAL A 220 7.37 13.11 9.36
C VAL A 220 8.12 12.92 10.68
N CYS A 221 7.42 13.08 11.80
CA CYS A 221 7.99 12.97 13.13
C CYS A 221 7.90 11.54 13.67
N HIS A 222 6.86 10.80 13.31
CA HIS A 222 6.53 9.54 13.98
C HIS A 222 6.91 8.27 13.22
N SER A 223 7.39 8.35 11.99
CA SER A 223 7.97 7.18 11.32
C SER A 223 9.31 6.80 11.97
N ALA A 224 9.47 5.54 12.36
CA ALA A 224 10.66 5.06 13.07
C ALA A 224 11.96 5.09 12.25
N GLY A 225 11.88 5.42 10.95
CA GLY A 225 13.04 5.50 10.08
C GLY A 225 12.72 5.05 8.67
N ALA A 226 13.75 4.53 8.00
CA ALA A 226 13.72 4.20 6.59
C ALA A 226 12.63 3.18 6.22
N VAL A 227 12.06 3.35 5.02
CA VAL A 227 11.11 2.42 4.42
C VAL A 227 11.62 1.97 3.06
N LYS A 228 11.14 0.82 2.59
CA LYS A 228 11.61 0.24 1.33
C LYS A 228 11.19 1.06 0.10
N SER A 229 12.14 1.75 -0.51
CA SER A 229 12.05 2.38 -1.83
C SER A 229 12.50 1.40 -2.91
N CYS A 230 11.84 1.44 -4.07
CA CYS A 230 12.21 0.62 -5.22
C CYS A 230 12.36 1.51 -6.45
N PHE A 231 13.36 1.24 -7.28
CA PHE A 231 13.75 2.07 -8.42
C PHE A 231 13.57 1.29 -9.73
N GLY A 232 13.23 2.03 -10.80
CA GLY A 232 13.07 1.57 -12.18
C GLY A 232 12.37 0.21 -12.36
N CYS A 233 11.08 0.20 -12.68
CA CYS A 233 10.37 -1.05 -13.01
C CYS A 233 10.42 -1.29 -14.52
N HIS A 234 10.78 -2.50 -14.93
CA HIS A 234 10.80 -2.96 -16.32
C HIS A 234 10.06 -4.27 -16.45
N THR A 235 9.14 -4.39 -17.40
CA THR A 235 8.32 -5.59 -17.60
C THR A 235 8.82 -6.45 -18.76
N GLY A 236 8.56 -7.76 -18.73
CA GLY A 236 8.94 -8.66 -19.81
C GLY A 236 8.31 -10.05 -19.69
N VAL A 237 8.44 -10.83 -20.76
CA VAL A 237 8.00 -12.23 -20.83
C VAL A 237 9.18 -13.07 -21.31
N ASP A 238 9.46 -14.18 -20.63
CA ASP A 238 10.54 -15.08 -21.02
C ASP A 238 10.12 -16.04 -22.16
N ASP A 239 11.08 -16.83 -22.65
CA ASP A 239 10.87 -17.78 -23.74
C ASP A 239 9.83 -18.88 -23.43
N GLN A 240 9.49 -19.07 -22.15
CA GLN A 240 8.48 -20.03 -21.70
C GLN A 240 7.10 -19.37 -21.51
N GLY A 241 6.96 -18.08 -21.79
CA GLY A 241 5.73 -17.32 -21.59
C GLY A 241 5.51 -16.86 -20.15
N ILE A 242 6.52 -16.96 -19.28
CA ILE A 242 6.44 -16.50 -17.89
C ILE A 242 6.62 -15.00 -17.86
N LYS A 243 5.61 -14.32 -17.31
CA LYS A 243 5.58 -12.87 -17.15
C LYS A 243 6.40 -12.50 -15.91
N TYR A 244 7.30 -11.55 -16.06
CA TYR A 244 8.12 -11.05 -14.97
C TYR A 244 8.23 -9.53 -15.03
N PHE A 245 8.68 -8.94 -13.92
CA PHE A 245 9.20 -7.59 -13.89
C PHE A 245 10.54 -7.60 -13.17
N ARG A 246 11.36 -6.58 -13.42
CA ARG A 246 12.62 -6.35 -12.72
C ARG A 246 12.65 -4.93 -12.22
N THR A 247 13.20 -4.75 -11.02
CA THR A 247 13.52 -3.43 -10.49
C THR A 247 15.01 -3.19 -10.64
N GLU A 248 15.43 -1.96 -10.95
CA GLU A 248 16.84 -1.56 -11.02
C GLU A 248 17.53 -1.61 -9.66
N GLY A 249 16.76 -1.44 -8.57
CA GLY A 249 17.27 -1.57 -7.22
C GLY A 249 16.19 -1.38 -6.16
N THR A 250 16.52 -1.73 -4.93
CA THR A 250 15.72 -1.41 -3.75
C THR A 250 16.61 -0.95 -2.62
N GLU A 251 16.19 0.09 -1.91
CA GLU A 251 16.94 0.67 -0.79
C GLU A 251 16.00 1.00 0.36
N MET A 252 16.52 1.00 1.59
CA MET A 252 15.80 1.56 2.73
C MET A 252 16.10 3.06 2.77
N THR A 253 15.06 3.89 2.57
CA THR A 253 15.20 5.35 2.52
C THR A 253 14.24 6.03 3.49
N PHE A 254 14.67 7.13 4.10
CA PHE A 254 13.77 8.06 4.77
C PHE A 254 13.99 9.45 4.19
N LYS A 255 12.98 10.00 3.51
CA LYS A 255 13.05 11.34 2.91
C LYS A 255 11.74 12.10 3.15
N ILE A 256 11.87 13.38 3.44
CA ILE A 256 10.78 14.34 3.60
C ILE A 256 10.73 15.20 2.33
N GLY A 257 9.65 15.06 1.57
CA GLY A 257 9.42 15.86 0.36
C GLY A 257 8.42 16.98 0.60
N LEU A 258 8.29 17.86 -0.38
CA LEU A 258 7.09 18.68 -0.50
C LEU A 258 5.90 17.76 -0.75
N ASN A 259 4.76 18.04 -0.11
CA ASN A 259 3.56 17.24 -0.27
C ASN A 259 3.01 17.36 -1.71
N PRO A 260 3.08 16.30 -2.56
CA PRO A 260 2.54 16.36 -3.92
C PRO A 260 1.02 16.35 -3.98
N LEU A 261 0.35 16.05 -2.86
CA LEU A 261 -1.10 15.90 -2.74
C LEU A 261 -1.68 16.94 -1.78
N GLN A 262 -1.10 18.14 -1.74
CA GLN A 262 -1.57 19.19 -0.83
C GLN A 262 -2.99 19.61 -1.21
N SER A 263 -3.90 19.51 -0.24
CA SER A 263 -5.32 19.84 -0.37
C SER A 263 -5.87 20.34 0.97
N PRO A 264 -7.10 20.84 1.06
CA PRO A 264 -7.73 21.15 2.35
C PRO A 264 -7.72 19.96 3.32
N GLU A 265 -7.89 18.74 2.81
CA GLU A 265 -7.90 17.49 3.58
C GLU A 265 -6.48 17.03 3.95
N ARG A 266 -5.46 17.41 3.17
CA ARG A 266 -4.03 17.16 3.44
C ARG A 266 -3.24 18.47 3.37
N PRO A 267 -3.41 19.36 4.36
CA PRO A 267 -2.92 20.73 4.26
C PRO A 267 -1.41 20.88 4.40
N TRP A 268 -0.73 19.83 4.86
CA TRP A 268 0.70 19.86 5.19
C TRP A 268 1.55 20.23 3.99
N ALA A 269 2.55 21.08 4.24
CA ALA A 269 3.56 21.44 3.25
C ALA A 269 4.56 20.31 3.01
N TYR A 270 4.82 19.47 4.02
CA TYR A 270 5.80 18.39 3.97
C TYR A 270 5.22 17.06 4.45
N ALA A 271 5.65 15.99 3.80
CA ALA A 271 5.30 14.62 4.14
C ALA A 271 6.45 13.67 3.83
N PRO A 272 6.50 12.48 4.45
CA PRO A 272 7.40 11.44 4.00
C PRO A 272 7.10 11.10 2.54
N VAL A 273 8.15 10.88 1.78
CA VAL A 273 8.06 10.44 0.38
C VAL A 273 8.85 9.15 0.20
N ARG A 274 8.35 8.31 -0.71
CA ARG A 274 8.93 7.01 -1.01
C ARG A 274 9.00 6.81 -2.51
N HIS A 275 10.11 6.26 -2.98
CA HIS A 275 10.28 5.99 -4.40
C HIS A 275 9.43 4.78 -4.83
N ALA A 276 8.50 5.01 -5.76
CA ALA A 276 7.75 3.98 -6.45
C ALA A 276 8.51 3.57 -7.73
N PRO A 277 8.61 2.25 -8.03
CA PRO A 277 9.42 1.81 -9.15
C PRO A 277 8.62 2.08 -10.43
N ALA A 278 9.12 2.99 -11.24
CA ALA A 278 8.59 3.33 -12.56
C ALA A 278 9.77 3.80 -13.41
N ALA A 279 9.73 3.50 -14.69
CA ALA A 279 10.69 3.96 -15.68
C ALA A 279 9.93 4.40 -16.94
N PRO A 280 10.45 5.38 -17.72
CA PRO A 280 9.86 5.72 -19.02
C PRO A 280 9.68 4.48 -19.90
N GLY A 281 10.65 3.56 -19.84
CA GLY A 281 10.65 2.30 -20.58
C GLY A 281 9.92 1.12 -19.92
N LEU A 282 8.99 1.36 -18.99
CA LEU A 282 8.30 0.30 -18.22
C LEU A 282 7.77 -0.84 -19.11
N TYR A 283 7.29 -0.51 -20.31
CA TYR A 283 6.66 -1.43 -21.25
C TYR A 283 7.43 -1.61 -22.57
N ASP A 284 8.71 -1.23 -22.65
CA ASP A 284 9.49 -1.26 -23.90
C ASP A 284 9.60 -2.66 -24.51
N PHE A 285 9.49 -3.72 -23.69
CA PHE A 285 9.38 -5.10 -24.18
C PHE A 285 8.18 -5.30 -25.14
N TYR A 286 7.08 -4.61 -24.90
CA TYR A 286 5.86 -4.70 -25.70
C TYR A 286 5.85 -3.70 -26.85
N ALA A 287 6.16 -2.44 -26.54
CA ALA A 287 6.38 -1.37 -27.51
C ALA A 287 7.01 -0.16 -26.81
N GLU A 288 7.84 0.58 -27.54
CA GLU A 288 8.40 1.85 -27.05
C GLU A 288 7.32 2.93 -26.93
N GLY A 289 7.53 3.89 -26.02
CA GLY A 289 6.71 5.10 -25.95
C GLY A 289 5.27 4.89 -25.47
N LEU A 290 4.99 3.79 -24.75
CA LEU A 290 3.67 3.51 -24.20
C LEU A 290 3.28 4.40 -23.00
N LEU A 291 4.23 5.19 -22.49
CA LEU A 291 4.05 6.19 -21.42
C LEU A 291 4.67 7.54 -21.86
N PRO A 292 4.08 8.21 -22.87
CA PRO A 292 4.70 9.39 -23.49
C PRO A 292 4.80 10.60 -22.55
N GLU A 293 3.91 10.72 -21.56
CA GLU A 293 3.86 11.84 -20.62
C GLU A 293 4.46 11.43 -19.27
N PHE A 294 5.57 10.69 -19.27
CA PHE A 294 6.12 10.10 -18.04
C PHE A 294 6.34 11.15 -16.93
N ASP A 295 6.81 12.35 -17.25
CA ASP A 295 7.08 13.40 -16.27
C ASP A 295 5.83 14.03 -15.64
N ALA A 296 4.62 13.69 -16.08
CA ALA A 296 3.38 14.18 -15.48
C ALA A 296 3.19 13.72 -14.03
N VAL A 297 3.86 12.64 -13.62
CA VAL A 297 3.67 12.01 -12.31
C VAL A 297 5.01 11.73 -11.62
N PRO A 298 5.25 12.24 -10.40
CA PRO A 298 6.47 11.96 -9.64
C PRO A 298 6.72 10.46 -9.40
N THR A 299 7.98 10.05 -9.32
CA THR A 299 8.38 8.71 -8.86
C THR A 299 8.55 8.67 -7.34
N TRP A 300 8.98 9.78 -6.74
CA TRP A 300 8.88 10.02 -5.30
C TRP A 300 7.46 10.43 -4.95
N LYS A 301 6.71 9.50 -4.35
CA LYS A 301 5.29 9.66 -4.06
C LYS A 301 5.07 9.94 -2.58
N TYR A 302 3.99 10.64 -2.25
CA TYR A 302 3.48 10.76 -0.88
C TYR A 302 3.42 9.38 -0.22
N ALA A 303 3.94 9.28 1.00
CA ALA A 303 4.05 8.03 1.72
C ALA A 303 3.42 8.14 3.11
N THR A 304 2.78 7.04 3.50
CA THR A 304 2.31 6.77 4.86
C THR A 304 3.08 5.54 5.39
N PRO A 305 4.32 5.73 5.91
CA PRO A 305 5.06 4.66 6.57
C PRO A 305 4.23 3.97 7.65
N HIS A 306 4.31 2.65 7.72
CA HIS A 306 3.60 1.84 8.73
C HIS A 306 4.60 1.36 9.79
N ASN A 307 5.49 2.23 10.26
CA ASN A 307 6.51 1.91 11.26
C ASN A 307 6.47 2.96 12.38
N ILE A 308 5.26 3.30 12.85
CA ILE A 308 5.05 4.42 13.76
C ILE A 308 5.67 4.16 15.12
N GLN A 309 6.38 5.13 15.66
CA GLN A 309 6.93 5.13 17.02
C GLN A 309 6.69 6.47 17.72
N ARG A 310 6.56 6.41 19.05
CA ARG A 310 6.42 7.62 19.87
C ARG A 310 7.70 8.46 19.83
N ASN A 311 8.84 7.80 19.98
CA ASN A 311 10.16 8.42 19.94
C ASN A 311 10.89 7.90 18.71
N THR A 312 11.39 8.82 17.88
CA THR A 312 12.06 8.55 16.61
C THR A 312 13.34 9.40 16.54
N PRO A 313 14.26 9.08 15.62
CA PRO A 313 15.42 9.94 15.39
C PRO A 313 15.04 11.39 15.08
N GLN A 314 13.97 11.62 14.31
CA GLN A 314 13.57 12.95 13.83
C GLN A 314 12.97 13.81 14.96
N ASN A 315 12.27 13.20 15.92
CA ASN A 315 11.60 13.91 17.01
C ASN A 315 12.38 13.91 18.32
N ALA A 316 13.58 13.31 18.36
CA ALA A 316 14.42 13.22 19.56
C ALA A 316 14.85 14.59 20.11
N SER A 317 15.07 15.57 19.23
CA SER A 317 15.37 16.95 19.61
C SER A 317 15.03 17.91 18.46
N CYS A 318 14.96 19.20 18.75
CA CYS A 318 14.70 20.20 17.70
C CYS A 318 15.82 20.22 16.63
N THR A 319 17.08 19.97 17.02
CA THR A 319 18.23 19.87 16.10
C THR A 319 18.32 18.55 15.34
N SER A 320 17.46 17.58 15.68
CA SER A 320 17.33 16.33 14.93
C SER A 320 16.54 16.49 13.63
N CYS A 321 15.87 17.63 13.44
CA CYS A 321 15.20 17.99 12.19
C CYS A 321 15.69 19.35 11.64
N HIS A 322 15.83 20.37 12.51
CA HIS A 322 16.31 21.68 12.09
C HIS A 322 17.81 21.66 11.74
N GLY A 323 18.15 22.14 10.54
CA GLY A 323 19.50 22.09 10.01
C GLY A 323 19.96 20.71 9.53
N GLN A 324 19.02 19.76 9.36
CA GLN A 324 19.31 18.40 8.88
C GLN A 324 18.88 18.20 7.42
N ASP A 325 19.61 18.82 6.50
CA ASP A 325 19.31 18.79 5.06
C ASP A 325 19.15 17.37 4.50
N ALA A 326 19.91 16.40 5.04
CA ALA A 326 19.90 15.01 4.60
C ALA A 326 18.54 14.30 4.76
N LEU A 327 17.68 14.78 5.67
CA LEU A 327 16.33 14.26 5.87
C LEU A 327 15.37 14.64 4.74
N PHE A 328 15.65 15.73 4.02
CA PHE A 328 14.76 16.25 2.99
C PHE A 328 15.12 15.66 1.61
N LEU A 329 14.13 15.54 0.73
CA LEU A 329 14.37 15.11 -0.65
C LEU A 329 14.95 16.28 -1.44
N ARG A 330 16.23 16.18 -1.79
CA ARG A 330 16.99 17.18 -2.53
C ARG A 330 17.12 16.81 -4.00
N ALA A 331 17.50 17.76 -4.85
CA ALA A 331 17.64 17.52 -6.29
C ALA A 331 18.72 16.47 -6.60
N GLU A 332 19.76 16.44 -5.77
CA GLU A 332 20.86 15.46 -5.80
C GLU A 332 20.45 14.05 -5.36
N ASP A 333 19.36 13.89 -4.61
CA ASP A 333 18.81 12.58 -4.24
C ASP A 333 17.97 11.95 -5.36
N VAL A 334 17.68 12.72 -6.43
CA VAL A 334 16.82 12.28 -7.54
C VAL A 334 17.65 12.03 -8.78
N ASP A 335 17.45 10.85 -9.37
CA ASP A 335 18.06 10.47 -10.66
C ASP A 335 17.79 11.58 -11.71
N PRO A 336 18.84 12.07 -12.39
CA PRO A 336 18.69 13.07 -13.45
C PRO A 336 17.58 12.76 -14.46
N ALA A 337 17.39 11.49 -14.83
CA ALA A 337 16.39 11.05 -15.81
C ALA A 337 14.94 11.17 -15.33
N THR A 338 14.70 11.28 -14.01
CA THR A 338 13.35 11.45 -13.44
C THR A 338 13.23 12.75 -12.64
N ARG A 339 14.24 13.62 -12.69
CA ARG A 339 14.26 14.86 -11.91
C ARG A 339 13.12 15.80 -12.30
N GLU A 340 12.77 15.85 -13.58
CA GLU A 340 11.66 16.65 -14.07
C GLU A 340 10.32 16.18 -13.50
N ALA A 341 10.04 14.87 -13.56
CA ALA A 341 8.87 14.27 -12.92
C ALA A 341 8.73 14.62 -11.43
N ASN A 342 9.85 14.77 -10.73
CA ASN A 342 9.90 14.98 -9.28
C ASN A 342 10.07 16.45 -8.86
N ARG A 343 10.08 17.40 -9.80
CA ARG A 343 10.32 18.84 -9.52
C ARG A 343 9.40 19.42 -8.44
N SER A 344 8.16 18.93 -8.36
CA SER A 344 7.15 19.39 -7.39
C SER A 344 7.32 18.80 -5.98
N VAL A 345 8.15 17.77 -5.83
CA VAL A 345 8.35 17.02 -4.58
C VAL A 345 9.71 17.35 -3.95
N ILE A 346 10.67 17.77 -4.77
CA ILE A 346 12.00 18.21 -4.31
C ILE A 346 11.87 19.46 -3.44
N VAL A 347 12.53 19.44 -2.29
CA VAL A 347 12.59 20.56 -1.36
C VAL A 347 13.76 21.46 -1.74
N PRO A 348 13.56 22.73 -2.12
CA PRO A 348 14.65 23.66 -2.43
C PRO A 348 15.34 24.19 -1.15
N PRO A 349 16.59 24.71 -1.23
CA PRO A 349 17.36 25.13 -0.04
C PRO A 349 16.67 26.15 0.86
N ASP A 350 15.96 27.12 0.27
CA ASP A 350 15.22 28.19 0.95
C ASP A 350 13.98 27.69 1.71
N ARG A 351 13.58 26.44 1.47
CA ARG A 351 12.45 25.78 2.13
C ARG A 351 12.88 24.75 3.18
N LEU A 352 14.17 24.65 3.48
CA LEU A 352 14.65 23.81 4.58
C LEU A 352 14.41 24.50 5.93
N PRO A 353 14.11 23.74 6.99
CA PRO A 353 14.04 24.29 8.33
C PRO A 353 15.44 24.78 8.76
N ALA A 354 15.54 26.09 8.96
CA ALA A 354 16.81 26.72 9.36
C ALA A 354 17.35 26.09 10.65
N PRO A 355 18.69 25.97 10.78
CA PRO A 355 19.32 25.63 12.06
C PRO A 355 18.83 26.57 13.15
N LEU A 356 18.56 26.02 14.33
CA LEU A 356 18.12 26.83 15.45
C LEU A 356 19.24 27.77 15.90
N PRO A 357 18.92 29.01 16.27
CA PRO A 357 19.92 29.93 16.79
C PRO A 357 20.57 29.34 18.04
N VAL A 358 21.89 29.36 18.09
CA VAL A 358 22.63 29.02 19.31
C VAL A 358 22.31 30.10 20.34
N ILE A 359 21.53 29.76 21.37
CA ILE A 359 21.29 30.66 22.50
C ILE A 359 22.49 30.53 23.44
N PRO A 360 23.36 31.55 23.59
CA PRO A 360 24.50 31.47 24.50
C PRO A 360 23.99 31.30 25.94
N GLY A 361 24.43 30.24 26.62
CA GLY A 361 24.11 29.99 28.03
C GLY A 361 23.04 28.93 28.32
N VAL A 362 22.44 28.32 27.29
CA VAL A 362 21.58 27.13 27.45
C VAL A 362 22.36 25.90 26.98
N THR A 363 22.92 25.15 27.92
CA THR A 363 23.50 23.83 27.61
C THR A 363 22.38 22.86 27.24
N ALA A 364 22.58 22.07 26.19
CA ALA A 364 21.69 20.96 25.85
C ALA A 364 21.51 20.06 27.10
N PRO A 365 20.29 19.55 27.38
CA PRO A 365 20.11 18.60 28.46
C PRO A 365 21.01 17.40 28.19
N ALA A 366 21.75 16.98 29.22
CA ALA A 366 22.58 15.79 29.17
C ALA A 366 21.70 14.61 28.73
N THR A 367 22.17 13.86 27.74
CA THR A 367 21.60 12.56 27.41
C THR A 367 21.64 11.71 28.67
N GLU A 368 20.50 11.46 29.30
CA GLU A 368 20.40 10.39 30.30
C GLU A 368 20.63 9.08 29.57
N GLU A 369 21.85 8.55 29.69
CA GLU A 369 22.10 7.13 29.50
C GLU A 369 21.36 6.38 30.63
N GLY A 370 20.20 5.81 30.31
CA GLY A 370 19.56 4.74 31.09
C GLY A 370 19.52 3.49 30.22
N GLY A 371 19.85 2.28 30.68
CA GLY A 371 19.61 1.74 32.02
C GLY A 371 18.55 0.66 31.90
#